data_AF-A0A7V1PYJ1-F1
#
_entry.id   AF-A0A7V1PYJ1-F1
#
_cell.length_a   1.000
_cell.length_b   1.000
_cell.length_c   1.000
_cell.angle_alpha   90.00
_cell.angle_beta   90.00
_cell.angle_gamma   90.00
#
_symmetry.space_group_name_H-M   'P 1'
#
loop_
_entity.id
_entity.type
_entity.pdbx_description
1 polymer ?
#
loop_
_entity_poly.entity_id
_entity_poly.type
_entity_poly.pdbx_seq_one_letter_code
_entity_poly.pdbx_strand_id
1 'polypeptide(L)'
;MERKDLPLDRVVLLDKVQKKQPITADAAKLLKKEKLIEGRKPNYFVAASVAEITDDKATYIRNRAFDKDYYKDMVIKFIKKYSTASREDIDSLILDKISDTLSQKQKRTKIRNLLYEMSKKDKTIFNASKSTNKPVWKLVDADNKIE
;
A
#
# COMPACT_ATOMS: atom_id res chain seq x y z
N MET A 1 -3.70 26.63 -10.10
CA MET A 1 -2.47 26.83 -10.90
C MET A 1 -2.37 25.63 -11.85
N GLU A 2 -2.75 25.82 -13.12
CA GLU A 2 -2.57 24.82 -14.18
C GLU A 2 -1.07 24.66 -14.45
N ARG A 3 -0.53 23.43 -14.43
CA ARG A 3 0.70 23.14 -15.18
C ARG A 3 0.28 22.59 -16.54
N LYS A 4 0.22 23.49 -17.52
CA LYS A 4 0.03 23.19 -18.95
C LYS A 4 1.30 22.66 -19.64
N ASP A 5 2.38 22.43 -18.90
CA ASP A 5 3.70 22.10 -19.46
C ASP A 5 4.06 20.61 -19.37
N LEU A 6 3.07 19.70 -19.43
CA LEU A 6 3.41 18.29 -19.59
C LEU A 6 3.57 17.99 -21.10
N PRO A 7 4.77 17.64 -21.58
CA PRO A 7 4.95 17.36 -23.00
C PRO A 7 4.13 16.13 -23.41
N LEU A 8 3.69 16.12 -24.67
CA LEU A 8 2.73 15.15 -25.20
C LEU A 8 3.20 13.70 -25.02
N ASP A 9 4.50 13.46 -25.09
CA ASP A 9 5.12 12.16 -24.84
C ASP A 9 4.83 11.64 -23.42
N ARG A 10 4.86 12.52 -22.42
CA ARG A 10 4.52 12.18 -21.02
C ARG A 10 3.04 11.89 -20.85
N VAL A 11 2.18 12.67 -21.51
CA VAL A 11 0.73 12.44 -21.49
C VAL A 11 0.41 11.05 -22.04
N VAL A 12 0.99 10.68 -23.19
CA VAL A 12 0.79 9.37 -23.80
C VAL A 12 1.30 8.24 -22.90
N LEU A 13 2.45 8.42 -22.25
CA LEU A 13 2.98 7.40 -21.33
C LEU A 13 2.14 7.27 -20.05
N LEU A 14 1.58 8.37 -19.54
CA LEU A 14 0.67 8.35 -18.40
C LEU A 14 -0.66 7.66 -18.73
N ASP A 15 -1.22 7.91 -19.92
CA ASP A 15 -2.42 7.22 -20.42
C ASP A 15 -2.19 5.69 -20.50
N LYS A 16 -1.02 5.27 -21.01
CA LYS A 16 -0.64 3.84 -21.00
C LYS A 16 -0.59 3.27 -19.58
N VAL A 17 -0.03 4.01 -18.62
CA VAL A 17 0.02 3.58 -17.21
C VAL A 17 -1.39 3.48 -16.61
N GLN A 18 -2.27 4.45 -16.85
CA GLN A 18 -3.67 4.41 -16.40
C GLN A 18 -4.40 3.18 -16.96
N LYS A 19 -4.18 2.88 -18.25
CA LYS A 19 -4.74 1.71 -18.93
C LYS A 19 -4.04 0.39 -18.59
N LYS A 20 -3.13 0.38 -17.60
CA LYS A 20 -2.30 -0.77 -17.18
C LYS A 20 -1.54 -1.42 -18.34
N GLN A 21 -1.20 -0.64 -19.36
CA GLN A 21 -0.41 -1.10 -20.49
C GLN A 21 1.08 -1.10 -20.12
N PRO A 22 1.87 -2.06 -20.66
CA PRO A 22 3.29 -2.12 -20.39
C PRO A 22 4.02 -0.89 -20.96
N ILE A 23 4.88 -0.31 -20.12
CA ILE A 23 5.83 0.74 -20.52
C ILE A 23 7.26 0.22 -20.35
N THR A 24 8.20 0.78 -21.11
CA THR A 24 9.62 0.40 -21.03
C THR A 24 10.20 0.79 -19.67
N ALA A 25 11.29 0.13 -19.27
CA ALA A 25 11.97 0.44 -18.00
C ALA A 25 12.49 1.89 -17.99
N ASP A 26 12.97 2.39 -19.13
CA ASP A 26 13.46 3.76 -19.26
C ASP A 26 12.33 4.77 -19.14
N ALA A 27 11.18 4.53 -19.79
CA ALA A 27 9.99 5.36 -19.64
C ALA A 27 9.49 5.38 -18.19
N ALA A 28 9.47 4.22 -17.52
CA ALA A 28 9.08 4.15 -16.11
C ALA A 28 10.06 4.90 -15.20
N LYS A 29 11.37 4.80 -15.47
CA LYS A 29 12.41 5.51 -14.70
C LYS A 29 12.30 7.02 -14.89
N LEU A 30 12.03 7.45 -16.11
CA LEU A 30 11.84 8.85 -16.48
C LEU A 30 10.61 9.45 -15.79
N LEU A 31 9.45 8.80 -15.91
CA LEU A 31 8.22 9.23 -15.24
C LEU A 31 8.35 9.23 -13.70
N LYS A 32 9.10 8.28 -13.12
CA LYS A 32 9.39 8.27 -11.68
C LYS A 32 10.29 9.42 -11.27
N LYS A 33 11.32 9.74 -12.06
CA LYS A 33 12.24 10.85 -11.79
C LYS A 33 11.48 12.18 -11.77
N GLU A 34 10.49 12.32 -12.65
CA GLU A 34 9.61 13.49 -12.73
C GLU A 34 8.45 13.43 -11.71
N LYS A 35 8.37 12.39 -10.87
CA LYS A 35 7.31 12.16 -9.87
C LYS A 35 5.90 12.13 -10.47
N LEU A 36 5.77 11.69 -11.72
CA LEU A 36 4.49 11.58 -12.43
C LEU A 36 3.82 10.22 -12.24
N ILE A 37 4.61 9.19 -11.89
CA ILE A 37 4.11 7.86 -11.54
C ILE A 37 4.73 7.34 -10.24
N GLU A 38 4.01 6.43 -9.61
CA GLU A 38 4.38 5.68 -8.42
C GLU A 38 4.26 4.16 -8.70
N GLY A 39 4.62 3.32 -7.72
CA GLY A 39 4.57 1.86 -7.84
C GLY A 39 5.88 1.19 -8.29
N ARG A 40 5.82 -0.09 -8.67
CA ARG A 40 6.98 -0.92 -9.04
C ARG A 40 6.60 -1.86 -10.18
N LYS A 41 7.54 -2.17 -11.09
CA LYS A 41 7.32 -3.16 -12.15
C LYS A 41 6.66 -4.43 -11.58
N PRO A 42 5.59 -4.96 -12.22
CA PRO A 42 4.91 -4.45 -13.42
C PRO A 42 3.79 -3.43 -13.14
N ASN A 43 3.47 -3.15 -11.87
CA ASN A 43 2.32 -2.35 -11.44
C ASN A 43 2.74 -0.89 -11.14
N TYR A 44 2.60 -0.02 -12.14
CA TYR A 44 2.76 1.42 -12.00
C TYR A 44 1.40 2.11 -11.90
N PHE A 45 1.36 3.26 -11.23
CA PHE A 45 0.17 4.08 -11.08
C PHE A 45 0.52 5.55 -11.25
N VAL A 46 -0.42 6.37 -11.70
CA VAL A 46 -0.22 7.82 -11.79
C VAL A 46 -0.08 8.43 -10.40
N ALA A 47 0.86 9.36 -10.22
CA ALA A 47 1.15 10.00 -8.95
C ALA A 47 0.01 10.94 -8.51
N ALA A 48 -0.05 11.19 -7.20
CA ALA A 48 -1.09 12.03 -6.56
C ALA A 48 -1.27 13.39 -7.25
N SER A 49 -0.15 14.07 -7.49
CA SER A 49 -0.11 15.41 -8.08
C SER A 49 -0.66 15.47 -9.50
N VAL A 50 -0.62 14.35 -10.24
CA VAL A 50 -1.15 14.26 -11.60
C VAL A 50 -2.63 13.85 -11.55
N ALA A 51 -2.98 12.90 -10.69
CA ALA A 51 -4.37 12.45 -10.53
C ALA A 51 -5.31 13.50 -9.93
N GLU A 52 -4.79 14.46 -9.16
CA GLU A 52 -5.58 15.60 -8.66
C GLU A 52 -5.96 16.59 -9.77
N ILE A 53 -5.16 16.63 -10.85
CA ILE A 53 -5.33 17.52 -11.99
C ILE A 53 -6.16 16.84 -13.09
N THR A 54 -6.06 15.50 -13.22
CA THR A 54 -6.88 14.72 -14.14
C THR A 54 -8.21 14.29 -13.48
N ASP A 55 -9.20 13.91 -14.27
CA ASP A 55 -10.51 13.42 -13.78
C ASP A 55 -10.44 12.00 -13.18
N ASP A 56 -9.23 11.57 -12.78
CA ASP A 56 -8.91 10.20 -12.37
C ASP A 56 -8.68 10.08 -10.84
N LYS A 57 -9.17 11.06 -10.08
CA LYS A 57 -9.11 11.12 -8.61
C LYS A 57 -9.64 9.85 -7.95
N ALA A 58 -10.71 9.27 -8.49
CA ALA A 58 -11.31 8.04 -7.97
C ALA A 58 -10.36 6.84 -8.12
N THR A 59 -9.63 6.73 -9.23
CA THR A 59 -8.63 5.66 -9.46
C THR A 59 -7.40 5.85 -8.61
N TYR A 60 -6.97 7.10 -8.38
CA TYR A 60 -5.90 7.38 -7.42
C TYR A 60 -6.30 7.02 -5.98
N ILE A 61 -7.46 7.48 -5.50
CA ILE A 61 -7.99 7.09 -4.18
C ILE A 61 -8.05 5.57 -4.08
N ARG A 62 -8.51 4.87 -5.13
CA ARG A 62 -8.56 3.40 -5.15
C ARG A 62 -7.17 2.78 -5.05
N ASN A 63 -6.18 3.23 -5.81
CA ASN A 63 -4.82 2.71 -5.77
C ASN A 63 -4.11 3.04 -4.45
N ARG A 64 -4.35 4.22 -3.87
CA ARG A 64 -3.85 4.65 -2.55
C ARG A 64 -4.56 3.95 -1.40
N ALA A 65 -5.86 3.66 -1.52
CA ALA A 65 -6.60 2.81 -0.59
C ALA A 65 -6.08 1.37 -0.59
N PHE A 66 -5.24 1.00 -1.55
CA PHE A 66 -4.50 -0.26 -1.56
C PHE A 66 -3.02 -0.11 -1.17
N ASP A 67 -2.65 1.02 -0.55
CA ASP A 67 -1.34 1.26 0.01
C ASP A 67 -1.20 0.69 1.42
N LYS A 68 0.05 0.52 1.84
CA LYS A 68 0.46 -0.10 3.09
C LYS A 68 -0.16 0.59 4.30
N ASP A 69 -0.18 1.92 4.34
CA ASP A 69 -0.66 2.67 5.51
C ASP A 69 -2.16 2.45 5.76
N TYR A 70 -2.96 2.37 4.69
CA TYR A 70 -4.38 2.02 4.80
C TYR A 70 -4.57 0.64 5.45
N TYR A 71 -3.78 -0.36 5.05
CA TYR A 71 -3.84 -1.68 5.67
C TYR A 71 -3.34 -1.68 7.11
N LYS A 72 -2.32 -0.88 7.46
CA LYS A 72 -1.87 -0.71 8.86
C LYS A 72 -3.00 -0.16 9.72
N ASP A 73 -3.69 0.88 9.24
CA ASP A 73 -4.83 1.49 9.93
C ASP A 73 -5.98 0.50 10.13
N MET A 74 -6.27 -0.35 9.14
CA MET A 74 -7.25 -1.41 9.29
C MET A 74 -6.89 -2.39 10.40
N VAL A 75 -5.63 -2.85 10.46
CA VAL A 75 -5.15 -3.73 11.53
C VAL A 75 -5.27 -3.05 12.89
N ILE A 76 -4.85 -1.79 13.00
CA ILE A 76 -4.96 -1.01 14.24
C ILE A 76 -6.43 -0.89 14.68
N LYS A 77 -7.34 -0.52 13.77
CA LYS A 77 -8.78 -0.42 14.07
C LYS A 77 -9.36 -1.75 14.53
N PHE A 78 -8.96 -2.86 13.89
CA PHE A 78 -9.39 -4.19 14.29
C PHE A 78 -8.92 -4.53 15.70
N ILE A 79 -7.63 -4.35 16.01
CA ILE A 79 -7.07 -4.65 17.33
C ILE A 79 -7.67 -3.70 18.40
N LYS A 80 -7.94 -2.43 18.08
CA LYS A 80 -8.65 -1.53 19.01
C LYS A 80 -10.05 -2.04 19.35
N LYS A 81 -10.75 -2.62 18.38
CA LYS A 81 -12.13 -3.10 18.55
C LYS A 81 -12.20 -4.46 19.25
N TYR A 82 -11.27 -5.36 18.96
CA TYR A 82 -11.30 -6.76 19.41
C TYR A 82 -10.16 -7.11 20.39
N SER A 83 -9.36 -6.13 20.81
CA SER A 83 -8.17 -6.25 21.69
C SER A 83 -6.99 -7.05 21.12
N THR A 84 -7.23 -8.04 20.27
CA THR A 84 -6.21 -8.87 19.65
C THR A 84 -6.55 -9.14 18.19
N ALA A 85 -5.56 -9.59 17.42
CA ALA A 85 -5.77 -10.14 16.08
C ALA A 85 -4.86 -11.33 15.83
N SER A 86 -5.43 -12.47 15.43
CA SER A 86 -4.66 -13.62 14.94
C SER A 86 -4.15 -13.37 13.51
N ARG A 87 -3.29 -14.26 13.01
CA ARG A 87 -2.86 -14.18 11.61
C ARG A 87 -4.04 -14.38 10.66
N GLU A 88 -4.94 -15.28 11.01
CA GLU A 88 -6.13 -15.64 10.25
C GLU A 88 -7.15 -14.50 10.19
N ASP A 89 -7.33 -13.76 11.29
CA ASP A 89 -8.18 -12.56 11.32
C ASP A 89 -7.67 -11.50 10.36
N ILE A 90 -6.35 -11.25 10.37
CA ILE A 90 -5.72 -10.24 9.52
C ILE A 90 -5.74 -10.64 8.05
N ASP A 91 -5.49 -11.92 7.76
CA ASP A 91 -5.63 -12.45 6.40
C ASP A 91 -7.09 -12.28 5.92
N SER A 92 -8.09 -12.64 6.73
CA SER A 92 -9.51 -12.47 6.41
C SER A 92 -9.92 -11.00 6.21
N LEU A 93 -9.31 -10.08 6.96
CA LEU A 93 -9.61 -8.64 6.91
C LEU A 93 -9.05 -7.94 5.67
N ILE A 94 -7.91 -8.41 5.15
CA ILE A 94 -7.10 -7.66 4.17
C ILE A 94 -7.06 -8.35 2.80
N LEU A 95 -7.14 -9.68 2.74
CA LEU A 95 -6.81 -10.44 1.54
C LEU A 95 -7.78 -10.18 0.38
N ASP A 96 -9.07 -9.98 0.68
CA ASP A 96 -10.12 -9.57 -0.26
C ASP A 96 -9.95 -8.12 -0.77
N LYS A 97 -9.27 -7.27 0.01
CA LYS A 97 -9.03 -5.87 -0.30
C LYS A 97 -7.73 -5.65 -1.06
N ILE A 98 -6.83 -6.62 -1.12
CA ILE A 98 -5.64 -6.51 -1.96
C ILE A 98 -6.02 -6.77 -3.42
N SER A 99 -5.51 -5.93 -4.33
CA SER A 99 -5.63 -6.06 -5.80
C SER A 99 -5.61 -7.52 -6.28
N ASP A 100 -6.62 -7.88 -7.07
CA ASP A 100 -6.77 -9.22 -7.67
C ASP A 100 -5.73 -9.56 -8.72
N THR A 101 -4.95 -8.57 -9.15
CA THR A 101 -3.77 -8.79 -10.01
C THR A 101 -2.63 -9.53 -9.29
N LEU A 102 -2.69 -9.67 -7.96
CA LEU A 102 -1.71 -10.40 -7.16
C LEU A 102 -2.17 -11.83 -6.88
N SER A 103 -1.26 -12.78 -7.04
CA SER A 103 -1.51 -14.17 -6.65
C SER A 103 -1.69 -14.30 -5.14
N GLN A 104 -2.38 -15.34 -4.69
CA GLN A 104 -2.59 -15.62 -3.26
C GLN A 104 -1.28 -15.62 -2.45
N LYS A 105 -0.20 -16.17 -3.02
CA LYS A 105 1.14 -16.16 -2.42
C LYS A 105 1.70 -14.74 -2.28
N GLN A 106 1.51 -13.89 -3.28
CA GLN A 106 1.92 -12.48 -3.24
C GLN A 106 1.10 -11.69 -2.22
N LYS A 107 -0.23 -11.90 -2.17
CA LYS A 107 -1.12 -11.27 -1.17
C LYS A 107 -0.67 -11.61 0.26
N ARG A 108 -0.45 -12.90 0.56
CA ARG A 108 0.05 -13.35 1.88
C ARG A 108 1.44 -12.82 2.22
N THR A 109 2.32 -12.69 1.23
CA THR A 109 3.66 -12.09 1.42
C THR A 109 3.56 -10.61 1.75
N LYS A 110 2.64 -9.88 1.11
CA LYS A 110 2.37 -8.47 1.39
C LYS A 110 1.88 -8.28 2.83
N ILE A 111 0.95 -9.12 3.30
CA ILE A 111 0.47 -9.10 4.69
C ILE A 111 1.60 -9.42 5.68
N ARG A 112 2.43 -10.44 5.40
CA ARG A 112 3.59 -10.76 6.26
C ARG A 112 4.54 -9.56 6.39
N ASN A 113 4.85 -8.91 5.27
CA ASN A 113 5.75 -7.74 5.27
C ASN A 113 5.12 -6.54 6.00
N LEU A 114 3.80 -6.35 5.86
CA LEU A 114 3.04 -5.34 6.59
C LEU A 114 3.18 -5.53 8.10
N LEU A 115 2.92 -6.73 8.61
CA LEU A 115 3.00 -7.03 10.06
C LEU A 115 4.43 -6.98 10.60
N TYR A 116 5.41 -7.39 9.79
CA TYR A 116 6.82 -7.23 10.15
C TYR A 116 7.17 -5.75 10.32
N GLU A 117 6.73 -4.89 9.40
CA GLU A 117 6.97 -3.46 9.48
C GLU A 117 6.30 -2.83 10.70
N MET A 118 5.01 -3.13 10.94
CA MET A 118 4.27 -2.64 12.10
C MET A 118 4.93 -3.08 13.42
N SER A 119 5.45 -4.30 13.50
CA SER A 119 6.02 -4.84 14.74
C SER A 119 7.48 -4.50 14.98
N LYS A 120 8.31 -4.41 13.93
CA LYS A 120 9.76 -4.21 14.06
C LYS A 120 10.23 -2.81 13.75
N LYS A 121 9.57 -2.11 12.82
CA LYS A 121 9.96 -0.77 12.41
C LYS A 121 9.10 0.28 13.10
N ASP A 122 7.79 0.18 12.94
CA ASP A 122 6.85 1.18 13.46
C ASP A 122 6.61 1.00 14.96
N LYS A 123 6.82 -0.21 15.47
CA LYS A 123 6.55 -0.62 16.87
C LYS A 123 5.12 -0.26 17.31
N THR A 124 4.15 -0.41 16.41
CA THR A 124 2.73 -0.15 16.68
C THR A 124 2.01 -1.37 17.23
N ILE A 125 2.51 -2.57 16.91
CA ILE A 125 1.98 -3.85 17.41
C ILE A 125 3.12 -4.72 17.94
N PHE A 126 2.79 -5.66 18.82
CA PHE A 126 3.71 -6.72 19.23
C PHE A 126 3.01 -8.08 19.21
N ASN A 127 3.79 -9.15 19.07
CA ASN A 127 3.27 -10.51 19.20
C ASN A 127 3.15 -10.86 20.68
N ALA A 128 1.93 -10.98 21.18
CA ALA A 128 1.61 -11.36 22.54
C ALA A 128 1.64 -12.89 22.75
N SER A 129 1.82 -13.69 21.69
CA SER A 129 1.96 -15.14 21.80
C SER A 129 3.42 -15.57 21.91
N LYS A 130 3.65 -16.74 22.52
CA LYS A 130 4.98 -17.40 22.57
C LYS A 130 5.39 -18.02 21.23
N SER A 131 4.51 -18.02 20.23
CA SER A 131 4.73 -18.69 18.94
C SER A 131 4.91 -17.69 17.81
N THR A 132 5.92 -17.92 16.98
CA THR A 132 6.10 -17.20 15.71
C THR A 132 5.21 -17.74 14.60
N ASN A 133 4.76 -19.00 14.70
CA ASN A 133 3.91 -19.66 13.70
C ASN A 133 2.42 -19.32 13.90
N LYS A 134 1.99 -19.08 15.14
CA LYS A 134 0.64 -18.65 15.50
C LYS A 134 0.71 -17.33 16.29
N PRO A 135 1.08 -16.22 15.62
CA PRO A 135 1.20 -14.93 16.30
C PRO A 135 -0.18 -14.40 16.69
N VAL A 136 -0.24 -13.75 17.85
CA VAL A 136 -1.40 -12.99 18.31
C VAL A 136 -0.95 -11.55 18.48
N TRP A 137 -1.45 -10.66 17.64
CA TRP A 137 -1.04 -9.27 17.61
C TRP A 137 -1.86 -8.44 18.60
N LYS A 138 -1.16 -7.63 19.39
CA LYS A 138 -1.72 -6.59 20.25
C LYS A 138 -1.10 -5.24 19.92
N LEU A 139 -1.80 -4.16 20.22
CA LEU A 139 -1.22 -2.81 20.17
C LEU A 139 -0.16 -2.68 21.24
N VAL A 140 0.92 -1.98 20.92
CA VAL A 140 1.85 -1.52 21.96
C VAL A 140 1.13 -0.43 22.75
N ASP A 141 0.99 -0.63 24.06
CA ASP A 141 0.37 0.37 24.93
C ASP A 141 1.15 1.68 24.85
N ALA A 142 0.42 2.80 24.71
CA ALA A 142 1.03 4.14 24.66
C ALA A 142 1.77 4.49 25.97
N ASP A 143 1.46 3.76 27.05
CA ASP A 143 1.97 4.01 28.40
C ASP A 143 3.35 3.36 28.68
N ASN A 144 3.86 2.51 27.78
CA ASN A 144 5.17 1.85 27.94
C ASN A 144 6.31 2.58 27.19
N LYS A 145 6.13 3.90 26.95
CA LYS A 145 7.15 4.79 26.37
C LYS A 145 7.86 5.65 27.42
N ILE A 146 8.09 5.15 28.63
CA ILE A 146 9.09 5.74 29.54
C ILE A 146 9.72 4.60 30.34
N GLU A 147 10.92 4.18 29.92
CA GLU A 147 12.02 3.74 30.78
C GLU A 147 13.32 3.75 29.95
#